data_AF-A0A1A0VN94-F1
#
_entry.id   AF-A0A1A0VN94-F1
#
_cell.length_a   1.000
_cell.length_b   1.000
_cell.length_c   1.000
_cell.angle_alpha   90.00
_cell.angle_beta   90.00
_cell.angle_gamma   90.00
#
_symmetry.space_group_name_H-M   'P 1'
#
loop_
_entity.id
_entity.type
_entity.pdbx_description
1 polymer ?
#
loop_
_entity_poly.entity_id
_entity_poly.type
_entity_poly.pdbx_seq_one_letter_code
_entity_poly.pdbx_strand_id
1 'polypeptide(L)'
;MNYGWEYWRLNRIDDGSPQWLAISRPEARAVIDRSKVWTLIPDRRIFLANWVVTEDHHRQEGPGLWVHENIDIDEAREVALEVPQVSPEDLTLILRPERCLTLDQLDRYPADKILGSRVARLLRRE
;
A
#
# COMPACT_ATOMS: atom_id res chain seq x y z
N MET A 1 8.92 15.49 -10.36
CA MET A 1 8.77 15.98 -8.98
C MET A 1 8.36 14.79 -8.15
N ASN A 2 9.21 14.33 -7.25
CA ASN A 2 8.88 13.24 -6.34
C ASN A 2 8.02 13.87 -5.23
N TYR A 3 6.73 13.53 -5.12
CA TYR A 3 5.75 14.22 -4.27
C TYR A 3 5.90 13.89 -2.75
N GLY A 4 7.11 13.51 -2.33
CA GLY A 4 7.43 13.02 -0.98
C GLY A 4 6.87 11.63 -0.68
N TRP A 5 6.57 10.85 -1.72
CA TRP A 5 6.14 9.46 -1.59
C TRP A 5 7.33 8.52 -1.71
N GLU A 6 7.29 7.47 -0.91
CA GLU A 6 8.14 6.30 -1.08
C GLU A 6 7.26 5.13 -1.53
N TYR A 7 7.85 4.23 -2.30
CA TYR A 7 7.19 3.07 -2.88
C TYR A 7 7.81 1.81 -2.33
N TRP A 8 6.96 0.83 -2.05
CA TRP A 8 7.38 -0.40 -1.38
C TRP A 8 6.78 -1.61 -2.08
N ARG A 9 7.62 -2.55 -2.49
CA ARG A 9 7.21 -3.91 -2.85
C ARG A 9 7.18 -4.73 -1.55
N LEU A 10 6.03 -5.34 -1.28
CA LEU A 10 5.86 -6.21 -0.11
C LEU A 10 5.73 -7.65 -0.58
N ASN A 11 6.80 -8.40 -0.39
CA ASN A 11 6.85 -9.82 -0.70
C ASN A 11 6.53 -10.63 0.55
N ARG A 12 5.73 -11.69 0.42
CA ARG A 12 5.51 -12.61 1.53
C ARG A 12 6.83 -13.24 1.98
N ILE A 13 7.02 -13.37 3.28
CA ILE A 13 8.21 -14.06 3.81
C ILE A 13 8.19 -15.57 3.52
N ASP A 14 6.98 -16.17 3.40
CA ASP A 14 6.83 -17.62 3.22
C ASP A 14 7.26 -18.12 1.84
N ASP A 15 6.86 -17.44 0.77
CA ASP A 15 7.08 -17.87 -0.62
C ASP A 15 7.75 -16.82 -1.52
N GLY A 16 8.01 -15.61 -1.00
CA GLY A 16 8.63 -14.51 -1.74
C GLY A 16 7.73 -13.86 -2.78
N SER A 17 6.45 -14.22 -2.87
CA SER A 17 5.52 -13.67 -3.85
C SER A 17 5.14 -12.22 -3.51
N PRO A 18 5.02 -11.34 -4.52
CA PRO A 18 4.57 -9.97 -4.31
C PRO A 18 3.09 -9.96 -3.92
N GLN A 19 2.77 -9.54 -2.70
CA GLN A 19 1.40 -9.44 -2.23
C GLN A 19 0.86 -8.02 -2.30
N TRP A 20 1.69 -7.01 -1.99
CA TRP A 20 1.27 -5.61 -2.01
C TRP A 20 2.25 -4.70 -2.72
N LEU A 21 1.69 -3.72 -3.41
CA LEU A 21 2.36 -2.46 -3.69
C LEU A 21 1.89 -1.46 -2.65
N ALA A 22 2.81 -0.91 -1.88
CA ALA A 22 2.51 0.05 -0.84
C ALA A 22 3.20 1.39 -1.08
N ILE A 23 2.64 2.44 -0.47
CA ILE A 23 3.22 3.77 -0.43
C ILE A 23 3.25 4.29 1.00
N SER A 24 4.27 5.09 1.32
CA SER A 24 4.37 5.86 2.56
C SER A 24 4.72 7.31 2.24
N ARG A 25 4.47 8.20 3.20
CA ARG A 25 4.75 9.63 3.04
C ARG A 25 5.52 10.17 4.23
N PRO A 26 6.82 9.84 4.37
CA PRO A 26 7.60 10.19 5.56
C PRO A 26 7.70 11.70 5.80
N GLU A 27 7.60 12.50 4.73
CA GLU A 27 7.64 13.97 4.80
C GLU A 27 6.27 14.63 5.03
N ALA A 28 5.21 13.84 5.32
CA ALA A 28 3.87 14.39 5.56
C ALA A 28 3.85 15.35 6.76
N ARG A 29 3.03 16.40 6.68
CA ARG A 29 2.94 17.40 7.77
C ARG A 29 2.38 16.78 9.05
N ALA A 30 1.29 16.02 8.93
CA ALA A 30 0.63 15.36 10.06
C ALA A 30 1.43 14.12 10.50
N VAL A 31 1.63 13.95 11.81
CA VAL A 31 2.40 12.84 12.39
C VAL A 31 1.83 11.49 11.96
N ILE A 32 0.50 11.34 12.00
CA ILE A 32 -0.18 10.10 11.64
C ILE A 32 0.07 9.71 10.17
N ASP A 33 0.17 10.69 9.27
CA ASP A 33 0.39 10.42 7.85
C ASP A 33 1.85 10.07 7.53
N ARG A 34 2.80 10.35 8.44
CA ARG A 34 4.19 9.91 8.29
C ARG A 34 4.36 8.43 8.58
N SER A 35 3.55 7.89 9.49
CA SER A 35 3.58 6.48 9.86
C SER A 35 2.68 5.62 8.99
N LYS A 36 1.61 6.17 8.41
CA LYS A 36 0.67 5.39 7.60
C LYS A 36 1.34 4.77 6.38
N VAL A 37 0.91 3.56 6.08
CA VAL A 37 1.19 2.87 4.82
C VAL A 37 -0.14 2.63 4.11
N TRP A 38 -0.21 3.00 2.84
CA TRP A 38 -1.36 2.76 1.97
C TRP A 38 -1.03 1.68 0.95
N THR A 39 -1.91 0.71 0.74
CA THR A 39 -1.71 -0.39 -0.22
C THR A 39 -2.63 -0.24 -1.42
N LEU A 40 -2.14 -0.64 -2.61
CA LEU A 40 -2.91 -0.63 -3.84
C LEU A 40 -4.08 -1.62 -3.76
N ILE A 41 -5.26 -1.15 -4.15
CA ILE A 41 -6.46 -1.93 -4.41
C ILE A 41 -6.72 -1.86 -5.94
N PRO A 42 -6.24 -2.84 -6.72
CA PRO A 42 -6.13 -2.70 -8.18
C PRO A 42 -7.48 -2.48 -8.90
N ASP A 43 -8.49 -3.30 -8.60
CA ASP A 43 -9.87 -3.19 -9.11
C ASP A 43 -10.50 -1.81 -8.86
N ARG A 44 -10.17 -1.20 -7.72
CA ARG A 44 -10.68 0.13 -7.34
C ARG A 44 -9.80 1.27 -7.80
N ARG A 45 -8.56 1.00 -8.25
CA ARG A 45 -7.57 1.99 -8.69
C ARG A 45 -7.27 3.04 -7.63
N ILE A 46 -7.19 2.60 -6.37
CA ILE A 46 -6.90 3.45 -5.23
C ILE A 46 -5.81 2.80 -4.38
N PHE A 47 -5.03 3.63 -3.70
CA PHE A 47 -4.29 3.24 -2.51
C PHE A 47 -5.19 3.51 -1.30
N LEU A 48 -5.34 2.52 -0.43
CA LEU A 48 -6.16 2.60 0.78
C LEU A 48 -5.27 2.40 2.00
N ALA A 49 -5.50 3.19 3.05
CA ALA A 49 -4.75 3.05 4.31
C ALA A 49 -4.90 1.62 4.84
N ASN A 50 -3.78 0.96 5.09
CA ASN A 50 -3.74 -0.44 5.51
C ASN A 50 -3.00 -0.55 6.83
N TRP A 51 -3.77 -0.67 7.90
CA TRP A 51 -3.21 -0.71 9.25
C TRP A 51 -2.36 -1.96 9.52
N VAL A 52 -2.76 -3.12 9.00
CA VAL A 52 -2.00 -4.37 9.17
C VAL A 52 -0.61 -4.22 8.57
N VAL A 53 -0.54 -3.63 7.37
CA VAL A 53 0.74 -3.33 6.71
C VAL A 53 1.49 -2.22 7.42
N THR A 54 0.79 -1.22 7.97
CA THR A 54 1.40 -0.16 8.77
C THR A 54 2.09 -0.72 10.02
N GLU A 55 1.44 -1.60 10.78
CA GLU A 55 2.05 -2.26 11.95
C GLU A 55 3.25 -3.12 11.55
N ASP A 56 3.12 -3.88 10.46
CA ASP A 56 4.19 -4.72 9.98
C ASP A 56 5.41 -3.91 9.52
N HIS A 57 5.18 -2.78 8.85
CA HIS A 57 6.22 -1.88 8.36
C HIS A 57 7.04 -1.24 9.50
N HIS A 58 6.40 -0.92 10.62
CA HIS A 58 7.06 -0.29 11.79
C HIS A 58 7.47 -1.28 12.87
N ARG A 59 7.30 -2.59 12.64
CA ARG A 59 7.62 -3.64 13.60
C ARG A 59 9.11 -3.62 13.95
N GLN A 60 9.42 -3.66 15.25
CA GLN A 60 10.79 -3.70 15.75
C GLN A 60 11.25 -5.10 16.19
N GLU A 61 10.31 -6.02 16.42
CA GLU A 61 10.57 -7.35 16.99
C GLU A 61 9.97 -8.49 16.15
N GLY A 62 10.81 -9.50 15.88
CA GLY A 62 10.46 -10.70 15.12
C GLY A 62 10.32 -10.47 13.61
N PRO A 63 10.29 -11.54 12.80
CA PRO A 63 9.95 -11.41 11.39
C PRO A 63 8.47 -10.97 11.26
N GLY A 64 8.23 -9.99 10.39
CA GLY A 64 6.88 -9.60 9.99
C GLY A 64 6.19 -10.64 9.11
N LEU A 65 5.13 -10.24 8.42
CA LEU A 65 4.51 -11.04 7.36
C LEU A 65 5.15 -10.77 5.99
N TRP A 66 5.72 -9.58 5.81
CA TRP A 66 6.28 -9.13 4.55
C TRP A 66 7.74 -8.69 4.67
N VAL A 67 8.50 -8.90 3.61
CA VAL A 67 9.74 -8.17 3.34
C VAL A 67 9.36 -6.87 2.64
N HIS A 68 9.75 -5.73 3.23
CA HIS A 68 9.48 -4.40 2.68
C HIS A 68 10.71 -3.93 1.90
N GLU A 69 10.61 -3.93 0.57
CA GLU A 69 11.66 -3.47 -0.32
C GLU A 69 11.32 -2.08 -0.85
N ASN A 70 12.19 -1.09 -0.58
CA ASN A 70 12.04 0.26 -1.10
C ASN A 70 12.43 0.28 -2.58
N ILE A 71 11.51 0.71 -3.44
CA ILE A 71 11.66 0.68 -4.89
C ILE A 71 11.45 2.08 -5.48
N ASP A 72 11.94 2.29 -6.70
CA ASP A 72 11.66 3.53 -7.42
C ASP A 72 10.26 3.51 -8.09
N ILE A 73 9.88 4.65 -8.66
CA ILE A 73 8.57 4.81 -9.31
C ILE A 73 8.43 3.99 -10.58
N ASP A 74 9.51 3.71 -11.31
CA ASP A 74 9.41 2.94 -12.55
C ASP A 74 9.19 1.46 -12.21
N GLU A 75 9.90 0.92 -11.22
CA GLU A 75 9.63 -0.41 -10.68
C GLU A 75 8.24 -0.50 -10.02
N ALA A 76 7.81 0.52 -9.28
CA ALA A 76 6.47 0.54 -8.67
C ALA A 76 5.35 0.43 -9.72
N ARG A 77 5.55 0.98 -10.92
CA ARG A 77 4.60 0.86 -12.03
C ARG A 77 4.52 -0.54 -12.59
N GLU A 78 5.62 -1.28 -12.59
CA GLU A 78 5.67 -2.69 -13.00
C GLU A 78 4.97 -3.56 -11.95
N VAL A 79 5.37 -3.41 -10.68
CA VAL A 79 4.78 -4.14 -9.54
C VAL A 79 3.27 -3.92 -9.44
N ALA A 80 2.77 -2.71 -9.75
CA ALA A 80 1.34 -2.41 -9.74
C ALA A 80 0.52 -3.34 -10.65
N LEU A 81 1.14 -3.92 -11.69
CA LEU A 81 0.49 -4.84 -12.63
C LEU A 81 0.69 -6.31 -12.25
N GLU A 82 1.59 -6.61 -11.32
CA GLU A 82 1.93 -7.96 -10.86
C GLU A 82 1.19 -8.35 -9.58
N VAL A 83 0.92 -7.39 -8.70
CA VAL A 83 0.25 -7.67 -7.42
C VAL A 83 -1.15 -8.23 -7.64
N PRO A 84 -1.57 -9.22 -6.83
CA PRO A 84 -2.87 -9.86 -6.96
C PRO A 84 -4.02 -8.88 -6.67
N GLN A 85 -5.23 -9.26 -7.11
CA GLN A 85 -6.44 -8.59 -6.65
C GLN A 85 -6.63 -8.81 -5.15
N VAL A 86 -7.19 -7.82 -4.48
CA VAL A 86 -7.43 -7.89 -3.04
C VAL A 86 -8.68 -8.71 -2.77
N SER A 87 -8.55 -9.78 -1.99
CA SER A 87 -9.69 -10.62 -1.63
C SER A 87 -10.73 -9.84 -0.81
N PRO A 88 -12.03 -10.19 -0.87
CA PRO A 88 -13.04 -9.56 -0.01
C PRO A 88 -12.75 -9.70 1.48
N GLU A 89 -12.08 -10.79 1.87
CA GLU A 89 -11.67 -11.08 3.24
C GLU A 89 -10.57 -10.12 3.71
N ASP A 90 -9.50 -9.97 2.91
CA ASP A 90 -8.42 -9.02 3.16
C ASP A 90 -8.95 -7.59 3.16
N LEU A 91 -9.84 -7.27 2.22
CA LEU A 91 -10.45 -5.95 2.16
C LEU A 91 -11.31 -5.67 3.41
N THR A 92 -12.05 -6.66 3.90
CA THR A 92 -12.82 -6.54 5.15
C THR A 92 -11.89 -6.33 6.34
N LEU A 93 -10.73 -6.99 6.36
CA LEU A 93 -9.73 -6.80 7.40
C LEU A 93 -9.13 -5.39 7.38
N ILE A 94 -8.76 -4.89 6.20
CA ILE A 94 -8.26 -3.52 5.98
C ILE A 94 -9.31 -2.48 6.43
N LEU A 95 -10.59 -2.74 6.13
CA LEU A 95 -11.71 -1.86 6.44
C LEU A 95 -12.25 -2.01 7.88
N ARG A 96 -11.59 -2.77 8.77
CA ARG A 96 -11.90 -2.83 10.21
C ARG A 96 -10.85 -2.07 11.02
N PRO A 97 -10.85 -0.72 10.94
CA PRO A 97 -9.84 0.11 11.60
C PRO A 97 -9.99 0.12 13.11
N GLU A 98 -11.15 -0.28 13.66
CA GLU A 98 -11.50 -0.27 15.09
C GLU A 98 -10.49 -0.96 16.02
N ARG A 99 -9.53 -1.71 15.47
CA ARG A 99 -8.41 -2.27 16.24
C ARG A 99 -7.34 -1.21 16.58
N CYS A 100 -7.13 -0.17 15.74
CA CYS A 100 -6.05 0.81 15.92
C CYS A 100 -6.19 2.19 15.21
N LEU A 101 -7.11 2.40 14.26
CA LEU A 101 -7.38 3.67 13.58
C LEU A 101 -8.85 4.10 13.77
N THR A 102 -9.13 5.41 13.68
CA THR A 102 -10.51 5.89 13.56
C THR A 102 -10.99 5.82 12.11
N LEU A 103 -12.31 5.73 11.87
CA LEU A 103 -12.87 5.66 10.51
C LEU A 103 -12.45 6.85 9.62
N ASP A 104 -12.22 8.03 10.21
CA ASP A 104 -11.74 9.22 9.50
C ASP A 104 -10.26 9.10 9.04
N GLN A 105 -9.49 8.19 9.63
CA GLN A 105 -8.09 7.94 9.29
C GLN A 105 -7.91 6.91 8.17
N LEU A 106 -8.98 6.24 7.72
CA LEU A 106 -8.99 5.40 6.52
C LEU A 106 -9.09 6.25 5.24
N ASP A 107 -8.07 7.05 5.00
CA ASP A 107 -7.97 7.85 3.78
C ASP A 107 -7.47 7.02 2.59
N ARG A 108 -7.72 7.57 1.39
CA ARG A 108 -7.42 6.91 0.12
C ARG A 108 -6.83 7.88 -0.88
N TYR A 109 -5.91 7.39 -1.68
CA TYR A 109 -5.28 8.14 -2.77
C TYR A 109 -5.61 7.51 -4.12
N PRO A 110 -6.04 8.30 -5.12
CA PRO A 110 -6.24 7.78 -6.47
C PRO A 110 -4.93 7.28 -7.09
N ALA A 111 -4.95 6.10 -7.72
CA ALA A 111 -3.76 5.51 -8.33
C ALA A 111 -3.22 6.33 -9.52
N ASP A 112 -4.07 7.09 -10.22
CA ASP A 112 -3.64 7.98 -11.31
C ASP A 112 -2.77 9.14 -10.82
N LYS A 113 -2.99 9.59 -9.57
CA LYS A 113 -2.17 10.63 -8.92
C LYS A 113 -0.83 10.10 -8.43
N ILE A 114 -0.75 8.82 -8.08
CA ILE A 114 0.44 8.20 -7.51
C ILE A 114 1.32 7.57 -8.59
N LEU A 115 0.74 6.74 -9.48
CA LEU A 115 1.46 5.96 -10.49
C LEU A 115 1.40 6.59 -11.89
N GLY A 116 0.46 7.51 -12.10
CA GLY A 116 0.16 8.11 -13.39
C GLY A 116 -1.01 7.46 -14.12
N SER A 117 -1.63 8.23 -15.01
CA SER A 117 -2.85 7.84 -15.74
C SER A 117 -2.69 6.59 -16.60
N ARG A 118 -1.50 6.36 -17.17
CA ARG A 118 -1.22 5.18 -18.00
C ARG A 118 -1.37 3.90 -17.20
N VAL A 119 -0.73 3.80 -16.04
CA VAL A 119 -0.79 2.60 -15.18
C VAL A 119 -2.18 2.43 -14.60
N ALA A 120 -2.79 3.51 -14.10
CA ALA A 120 -4.14 3.46 -13.55
C ALA A 120 -5.19 2.91 -14.53
N ARG A 121 -5.01 3.13 -15.84
CA ARG A 121 -5.90 2.58 -16.87
C ARG A 121 -5.69 1.08 -17.11
N LEU A 122 -4.46 0.59 -16.93
CA LEU A 122 -4.09 -0.83 -17.07
C LEU A 122 -4.51 -1.67 -15.87
N LEU A 123 -4.68 -1.05 -14.70
CA LEU A 123 -5.28 -1.70 -13.54
C LEU A 123 -6.68 -2.20 -13.90
N ARG A 124 -6.82 -3.53 -13.86
CA ARG A 124 -8.02 -4.26 -14.27
C ARG A 124 -9.17 -3.90 -13.34
N ARG A 125 -10.30 -3.48 -13.92
CA ARG A 125 -11.62 -3.68 -13.31
C ARG A 125 -12.12 -4.98 -13.93
N GLU A 126 -12.10 -6.07 -13.18
CA GLU A 126 -12.99 -7.18 -13.52
C GLU A 126 -14.41 -6.84 -13.04
#